data_AF-A0A1V3RRH5-F1
#
_entry.id   AF-A0A1V3RRH5-F1
#
_cell.length_a   1.000
_cell.length_b   1.000
_cell.length_c   1.000
_cell.angle_alpha   90.00
_cell.angle_beta   90.00
_cell.angle_gamma   90.00
#
_symmetry.space_group_name_H-M   'P 1'
#
loop_
_entity.id
_entity.type
_entity.pdbx_description
1 polymer ?
#
loop_
_entity_poly.entity_id
_entity_poly.type
_entity_poly.pdbx_seq_one_letter_code
_entity_poly.pdbx_strand_id
1 'polypeptide(L)' 'MIDDMRMRKFKGKTQIHYIRAVRSLAAYLKRSPDTATAEDLRAFQLHMVETGTAPPTINSTLSCLKWSP' A
#
# COMPACT_ATOMS: atom_id res chain seq x y z
N MET A 1 11.76 -1.51 -4.61
CA MET A 1 10.74 -2.35 -3.95
C MET A 1 10.96 -3.88 -4.04
N ILE A 2 10.91 -4.54 -5.22
CA ILE A 2 11.01 -6.03 -5.27
C ILE A 2 12.38 -6.52 -4.78
N ASP A 3 13.45 -5.86 -5.21
CA ASP A 3 14.80 -6.21 -4.75
C ASP A 3 14.97 -5.92 -3.27
N ASP A 4 14.37 -4.85 -2.74
CA ASP A 4 14.39 -4.56 -1.30
C ASP A 4 13.64 -5.61 -0.47
N MET A 5 12.51 -6.12 -0.96
CA MET A 5 11.82 -7.26 -0.33
C MET A 5 12.65 -8.54 -0.33
N ARG A 6 13.41 -8.79 -1.41
CA ARG A 6 14.34 -9.92 -1.51
C ARG A 6 15.49 -9.77 -0.52
N MET A 7 16.10 -8.59 -0.45
CA MET A 7 17.17 -8.27 0.51
C MET A 7 16.70 -8.47 1.95
N ARG A 8 15.46 -8.07 2.27
CA ARG A 8 14.84 -8.25 3.59
C ARG A 8 14.28 -9.67 3.84
N LYS A 9 14.46 -10.61 2.91
CA LYS A 9 14.00 -12.01 3.00
C LYS A 9 12.50 -12.14 3.31
N PHE A 10 11.67 -11.26 2.75
CA PHE A 10 10.22 -11.33 2.94
C PHE A 10 9.66 -12.64 2.37
N LYS A 11 8.77 -13.29 3.13
CA LYS A 11 8.02 -14.46 2.65
C LYS A 11 7.06 -14.05 1.52
N GLY A 12 6.76 -14.98 0.61
CA GLY A 12 5.91 -14.70 -0.56
C GLY A 12 4.56 -14.06 -0.22
N LYS A 13 3.90 -14.51 0.86
CA LYS A 13 2.65 -13.90 1.32
C LYS A 13 2.80 -12.42 1.67
N THR A 14 3.90 -12.05 2.33
CA THR A 14 4.20 -10.65 2.68
C THR A 14 4.46 -9.83 1.42
N GLN A 15 5.26 -10.35 0.47
CA GLN A 15 5.51 -9.68 -0.80
C GLN A 15 4.21 -9.38 -1.55
N ILE A 16 3.31 -10.37 -1.62
CA ILE A 16 1.99 -10.21 -2.25
C ILE A 16 1.17 -9.10 -1.58
N HIS A 17 1.19 -8.99 -0.26
CA HIS A 17 0.45 -7.94 0.45
C HIS A 17 0.97 -6.54 0.10
N TYR A 18 2.29 -6.35 0.06
CA TYR A 18 2.88 -5.07 -0.33
C TYR A 18 2.58 -4.72 -1.78
N ILE A 19 2.75 -5.68 -2.71
CA ILE A 19 2.44 -5.46 -4.14
C ILE A 19 0.97 -5.07 -4.31
N ARG A 20 0.05 -5.74 -3.61
CA ARG A 20 -1.38 -5.39 -3.64
C ARG A 20 -1.63 -3.99 -3.11
N ALA A 21 -1.02 -3.62 -1.98
CA ALA A 21 -1.17 -2.29 -1.39
C ALA A 21 -0.71 -1.19 -2.34
N VAL A 22 0.49 -1.33 -2.92
CA VAL A 22 1.05 -0.35 -3.87
C VAL A 22 0.23 -0.29 -5.16
N ARG A 23 -0.25 -1.43 -5.67
CA ARG A 23 -1.12 -1.46 -6.85
C ARG A 23 -2.45 -0.74 -6.59
N SER A 24 -3.05 -0.91 -5.42
CA SER A 24 -4.28 -0.20 -5.05
C SER A 24 -4.06 1.30 -4.94
N LEU A 25 -2.95 1.74 -4.33
CA LEU A 25 -2.60 3.16 -4.26
C LEU A 25 -2.38 3.76 -5.65
N ALA A 26 -1.62 3.08 -6.52
CA ALA A 26 -1.40 3.52 -7.89
C ALA A 26 -2.71 3.63 -8.69
N ALA A 27 -3.62 2.67 -8.50
CA ALA A 27 -4.93 2.67 -9.14
C ALA A 27 -5.83 3.83 -8.67
N TYR A 28 -5.69 4.24 -7.40
CA TYR A 28 -6.35 5.42 -6.85
C TYR A 28 -5.75 6.73 -7.37
N LEU A 29 -4.41 6.86 -7.30
CA LEU A 29 -3.70 8.09 -7.67
C LEU A 29 -3.64 8.36 -9.19
N LYS A 30 -3.84 7.33 -10.03
CA LYS A 30 -3.69 7.42 -11.51
C LYS A 30 -2.31 7.89 -11.98
N ARG A 31 -1.30 7.73 -11.14
CA ARG A 31 0.12 8.03 -11.41
C ARG A 31 1.02 7.06 -10.66
N SER A 32 2.33 7.17 -10.88
CA SER A 32 3.29 6.36 -10.11
C SER A 32 3.18 6.66 -8.60
N PRO A 33 3.06 5.63 -7.74
CA PRO A 33 3.01 5.79 -6.29
C PRO A 33 4.35 6.23 -5.69
N ASP A 34 5.45 6.23 -6.46
CA ASP A 34 6.77 6.69 -6.01
C ASP A 34 6.80 8.18 -5.63
N THR A 35 5.77 8.92 -6.05
CA THR A 35 5.60 10.36 -5.78
C THR A 35 4.47 10.65 -4.80
N ALA A 36 3.93 9.62 -4.13
CA ALA A 36 2.84 9.78 -3.17
C ALA A 36 3.31 10.54 -1.92
N THR A 37 2.54 11.54 -1.49
CA THR A 37 2.79 12.29 -0.26
C THR A 37 2.02 11.71 0.92
N ALA A 38 2.23 12.26 2.12
CA ALA A 38 1.44 11.88 3.29
C ALA A 38 -0.06 12.23 3.12
N GLU A 39 -0.35 13.34 2.43
CA GLU A 39 -1.71 13.78 2.10
C GLU A 39 -2.39 12.81 1.13
N ASP A 40 -1.66 12.30 0.13
CA ASP A 40 -2.17 11.25 -0.77
C ASP A 40 -2.56 9.99 0.01
N LEU A 41 -1.72 9.56 0.96
CA LEU A 41 -2.00 8.39 1.80
C LEU A 41 -3.21 8.61 2.70
N ARG A 42 -3.37 9.82 3.25
CA ARG A 42 -4.55 10.20 4.04
C ARG A 42 -5.82 10.19 3.20
N ALA A 43 -5.78 10.76 1.99
CA ALA A 43 -6.90 10.77 1.06
C ALA A 43 -7.27 9.35 0.61
N PHE A 44 -6.27 8.51 0.34
CA PHE A 44 -6.47 7.10 0.02
C PHE A 44 -7.11 6.32 1.18
N GLN A 45 -6.65 6.54 2.42
CA GLN A 45 -7.28 5.95 3.60
C GLN A 45 -8.76 6.35 3.72
N LEU A 46 -9.08 7.63 3.52
CA LEU A 46 -10.46 8.11 3.55
C LEU A 46 -11.31 7.46 2.46
N HIS A 47 -10.80 7.38 1.24
CA HIS A 47 -11.46 6.68 0.13
C HIS A 47 -11.77 5.21 0.46
N MET A 48 -10.84 4.50 1.11
CA MET A 48 -11.08 3.12 1.54
C MET A 48 -12.21 3.02 2.59
N VAL A 49 -12.34 4.00 3.48
CA VAL A 49 -13.45 4.08 4.45
C VAL A 49 -14.77 4.34 3.74
N GLU A 50 -14.81 5.33 2.84
CA GLU A 50 -16.03 5.73 2.10
C GLU A 50 -16.55 4.60 1.19
N THR A 51 -15.66 3.76 0.67
CA THR A 51 -16.00 2.59 -0.14
C THR A 51 -16.37 1.36 0.68
N GLY A 52 -16.41 1.46 2.01
CA GLY A 52 -16.81 0.36 2.90
C GLY A 52 -15.74 -0.72 3.09
N THR A 53 -14.46 -0.41 2.87
CA THR A 53 -13.38 -1.37 3.10
C THR A 53 -13.28 -1.69 4.60
N ALA A 54 -13.22 -2.98 4.93
CA ALA A 54 -13.13 -3.41 6.32
C ALA A 54 -11.86 -2.86 7.02
N PRO A 55 -11.95 -2.43 8.30
CA PRO A 55 -10.81 -1.85 9.03
C PRO A 55 -9.52 -2.70 9.03
N PRO A 56 -9.56 -4.05 9.15
CA PRO A 56 -8.35 -4.86 9.08
C PRO A 56 -7.62 -4.74 7.74
N THR A 57 -8.38 -4.62 6.64
CA THR A 57 -7.83 -4.46 5.29
C THR A 57 -7.20 -3.08 5.12
N ILE A 58 -7.83 -2.03 5.65
CA ILE A 58 -7.27 -0.68 5.68
C ILE A 58 -5.93 -0.69 6.44
N ASN A 59 -5.91 -1.23 7.66
CA ASN A 59 -4.72 -1.25 8.51
C ASN A 59 -3.58 -2.05 7.88
N SER A 60 -3.87 -3.22 7.29
CA SER A 60 -2.88 -4.04 6.58
C SER A 60 -2.31 -3.30 5.37
N THR A 61 -3.17 -2.65 4.58
CA THR A 61 -2.76 -1.89 3.39
C THR A 61 -1.87 -0.72 3.77
N LEU A 62 -2.29 0.11 4.74
CA LEU A 62 -1.51 1.27 5.20
C LEU A 62 -0.20 0.87 5.86
N SER A 63 -0.18 -0.25 6.60
CA SER A 63 1.07 -0.77 7.17
C SER A 63 2.06 -1.15 6.07
N CYS A 64 1.58 -1.78 4.99
CA CYS A 64 2.45 -2.09 3.85
C CYS A 64 2.96 -0.82 3.15
N LEU A 65 2.12 0.20 2.98
CA LEU A 65 2.53 1.45 2.32
C LEU A 65 3.54 2.25 3.17
N LYS A 66 3.31 2.33 4.49
CA LYS A 66 4.17 3.08 5.41
C LYS A 66 5.57 2.49 5.55
N TRP A 67 5.68 1.16 5.48
CA TRP A 67 6.95 0.44 5.63
C TRP A 67 7.43 -0.16 4.31
N SER A 68 6.92 0.36 3.19
CA SER A 68 7.28 -0.06 1.84
C SER A 68 8.80 0.01 1.69
N PRO A 69 9.45 -1.08 1.26
CA PRO A 69 10.89 -1.13 1.14
C PRO A 69 11.37 -0.49 -0.17
#